data_AF-A0A917LU71-F1
#
_entry.id   AF-A0A917LU71-F1
#
_cell.length_a   1.000
_cell.length_b   1.000
_cell.length_c   1.000
_cell.angle_alpha   90.00
_cell.angle_beta   90.00
_cell.angle_gamma   90.00
#
_symmetry.space_group_name_H-M   'P 1'
#
loop_
_entity.id
_entity.type
_entity.pdbx_description
1 polymer ?
#
loop_
_entity_poly.entity_id
_entity_poly.type
_entity_poly.pdbx_seq_one_letter_code
_entity_poly.pdbx_strand_id
1 'polypeptide(L)'
;MQLLLPLVNGAMKFNTPPRWPQPPADWTPPPGWSPDPSWPPAPEDWQFWIEDDPATASPAAAPRNTKKRTSLPTRLRKAWSYAASSDSRHWIFGGTGLAAGLLLGVVVGAVASSPTTPSAAGSSTAVDSSTADVDFGSTDIETAVEDCGLTDVAGISVGDEGHSVTIQTTGDENSYGAVVFEMVCVLQGLEASDSVISRMDNTRALDGRQTGTWGDFEASWGYHPDDGLNLVIEEM
;
A
#
# COMPACT_ATOMS: atom_id res chain seq x y z
N MET A 1 8.45 23.19 8.53
CA MET A 1 8.88 23.68 7.20
C MET A 1 8.20 22.78 6.17
N GLN A 2 6.95 23.10 5.80
CA GLN A 2 6.15 22.28 4.88
C GLN A 2 6.75 22.40 3.47
N LEU A 3 7.25 21.31 2.91
CA LEU A 3 7.54 21.21 1.49
C LEU A 3 6.26 20.77 0.79
N LEU A 4 5.63 21.72 0.09
CA LEU A 4 4.60 21.48 -0.91
C LEU A 4 5.22 20.68 -2.07
N LEU A 5 4.78 19.44 -2.27
CA LEU A 5 4.89 18.77 -3.58
C LEU A 5 3.79 19.36 -4.49
N PRO A 6 4.09 19.70 -5.76
CA PRO A 6 3.07 20.21 -6.66
C PRO A 6 2.13 19.07 -7.05
N LEU A 7 0.83 19.30 -6.84
CA LEU A 7 -0.23 18.55 -7.51
C LEU A 7 -0.02 18.67 -9.02
N VAL A 8 0.49 17.63 -9.66
CA VAL A 8 0.44 17.48 -11.12
C VAL A 8 -1.00 17.11 -11.49
N ASN A 9 -1.89 18.10 -11.45
CA ASN A 9 -3.16 18.00 -12.14
C ASN A 9 -2.88 18.16 -13.64
N GLY A 10 -2.92 17.07 -14.40
CA GLY A 10 -2.86 17.13 -15.86
C GLY A 10 -4.03 17.97 -16.38
N ALA A 11 -3.75 19.10 -17.02
CA ALA A 11 -4.79 19.95 -17.58
C ALA A 11 -5.33 19.29 -18.87
N MET A 12 -6.61 18.94 -18.92
CA MET A 12 -7.24 18.42 -20.14
C MET A 12 -7.35 19.53 -21.20
N LYS A 13 -6.75 19.33 -22.38
CA LYS A 13 -6.79 20.25 -23.52
C LYS A 13 -7.67 19.68 -24.64
N PHE A 14 -8.53 20.52 -25.20
CA PHE A 14 -9.37 20.15 -26.34
C PHE A 14 -8.54 20.10 -27.63
N ASN A 15 -8.52 18.96 -28.31
CA ASN A 15 -7.77 18.70 -29.54
C ASN A 15 -8.71 18.66 -30.76
N THR A 16 -8.61 19.66 -31.64
CA THR A 16 -9.48 19.79 -32.81
C THR A 16 -8.98 19.00 -34.02
N PRO A 17 -9.86 18.25 -34.72
CA PRO A 17 -9.48 17.53 -35.93
C PRO A 17 -8.84 18.43 -36.99
N PRO A 18 -7.85 17.96 -37.77
CA PRO A 18 -7.12 18.79 -38.74
C PRO A 18 -7.98 19.37 -39.86
N ARG A 19 -9.16 18.80 -40.12
CA ARG A 19 -10.10 19.26 -41.16
C ARG A 19 -11.23 20.13 -40.62
N TRP A 20 -11.22 20.46 -39.34
CA TRP A 20 -12.19 21.36 -38.71
C TRP A 20 -11.65 22.78 -38.70
N PRO A 21 -12.53 23.81 -38.65
CA PRO A 21 -12.09 25.17 -38.41
C PRO A 21 -11.37 25.26 -37.06
N GLN A 22 -10.20 25.90 -37.05
CA GLN A 22 -9.42 26.08 -35.82
C GLN A 22 -10.09 27.15 -34.94
N PRO A 23 -10.44 26.84 -33.68
CA PRO A 23 -11.04 27.79 -32.78
C PRO A 23 -9.98 28.83 -32.31
N PRO A 24 -10.41 29.95 -31.70
CA PRO A 24 -9.50 30.89 -31.05
C PRO A 24 -8.62 30.21 -29.99
N ALA A 25 -7.46 30.80 -29.70
CA ALA A 25 -6.60 30.33 -28.61
C ALA A 25 -7.40 30.24 -27.30
N ASP A 26 -7.21 29.13 -26.57
CA ASP A 26 -7.83 28.84 -25.27
C ASP A 26 -9.35 28.61 -25.28
N TRP A 27 -9.96 28.38 -26.44
CA TRP A 27 -11.38 27.99 -26.53
C TRP A 27 -11.59 26.52 -26.13
N THR A 28 -12.61 26.28 -25.30
CA THR A 28 -13.11 24.94 -24.96
C THR A 28 -14.61 24.85 -25.21
N PRO A 29 -15.13 23.67 -25.58
CA PRO A 29 -16.56 23.49 -25.85
C PRO A 29 -17.37 23.69 -24.56
N PRO A 30 -18.45 24.51 -24.57
CA PRO A 30 -19.34 24.63 -23.44
C PRO A 30 -20.13 23.32 -23.22
N PRO A 31 -20.68 23.10 -22.01
CA PRO A 31 -21.54 21.93 -21.74
C PRO A 31 -22.69 21.84 -22.75
N GLY A 32 -22.85 20.67 -23.38
CA GLY A 32 -23.88 20.42 -24.40
C GLY A 32 -23.54 20.86 -25.83
N TRP A 33 -22.32 21.32 -26.08
CA TRP A 33 -21.85 21.61 -27.44
C TRP A 33 -21.75 20.34 -28.30
N SER A 34 -22.12 20.45 -29.58
CA SER A 34 -21.98 19.40 -30.59
C SER A 34 -21.38 19.97 -31.87
N PRO A 35 -20.58 19.20 -32.63
CA PRO A 35 -20.03 19.64 -33.91
C PRO A 35 -21.12 20.04 -34.90
N ASP A 36 -20.85 21.03 -35.74
CA ASP A 36 -21.78 21.44 -36.79
C ASP A 36 -21.96 20.29 -37.80
N PRO A 37 -23.19 19.93 -38.21
CA PRO A 37 -23.43 18.85 -39.18
C PRO A 37 -22.78 19.05 -40.56
N SER A 38 -22.39 20.29 -40.90
CA SER A 38 -21.66 20.61 -42.13
C SER A 38 -20.18 20.25 -42.07
N TRP A 39 -19.63 19.92 -40.90
CA TRP A 39 -18.23 19.55 -40.73
C TRP A 39 -17.99 18.08 -41.09
N PRO A 40 -16.81 17.75 -41.64
CA PRO A 40 -16.46 16.35 -41.89
C PRO A 40 -16.43 15.57 -40.57
N PRO A 41 -16.80 14.28 -40.57
CA PRO A 41 -16.72 13.45 -39.38
C PRO A 41 -15.28 13.39 -38.85
N ALA A 42 -15.14 13.30 -37.53
CA ALA A 42 -13.83 13.06 -36.92
C ALA A 42 -13.30 11.67 -37.34
N PRO A 43 -11.97 11.49 -37.41
CA PRO A 43 -11.37 10.17 -37.60
C PRO A 43 -11.84 9.15 -36.56
N GLU A 44 -11.85 7.87 -36.94
CA GLU A 44 -12.36 6.77 -36.11
C GLU A 44 -11.66 6.61 -34.76
N ASP A 45 -10.40 7.06 -34.64
CA ASP A 45 -9.60 7.00 -33.41
C ASP A 45 -9.26 8.40 -32.85
N TRP A 46 -10.08 9.42 -33.13
CA TRP A 46 -9.78 10.79 -32.70
C TRP A 46 -10.05 11.03 -31.21
N GLN A 47 -9.03 11.46 -30.47
CA GLN A 47 -9.16 11.91 -29.08
C GLN A 47 -9.40 13.43 -29.02
N PHE A 48 -10.58 13.81 -28.58
CA PHE A 48 -10.97 15.22 -28.40
C PHE A 48 -10.36 15.86 -27.16
N TRP A 49 -9.98 15.07 -26.16
CA TRP A 49 -9.37 15.54 -24.92
C TRP A 49 -8.04 14.84 -24.78
N ILE A 50 -6.97 15.64 -24.70
CA ILE A 50 -5.61 15.17 -24.47
C ILE A 50 -5.08 15.81 -23.20
N GLU A 51 -4.34 15.06 -22.40
CA GLU A 51 -3.67 15.59 -21.22
C GLU A 51 -2.54 16.52 -21.68
N ASP A 52 -2.56 17.77 -21.23
CA ASP A 52 -1.51 18.74 -21.48
C ASP A 52 -0.35 18.46 -20.50
N ASP A 53 0.36 17.39 -20.79
CA ASP A 53 1.60 17.06 -20.10
C ASP A 53 2.67 18.05 -20.62
N PRO A 54 3.25 18.95 -19.79
CA PRO A 54 4.23 19.91 -20.26
C PRO A 54 5.51 19.24 -20.81
N ALA A 55 5.64 17.92 -20.64
CA ALA A 55 6.70 17.10 -21.23
C ALA A 55 6.48 16.75 -22.72
N THR A 56 5.27 16.92 -23.27
CA THR A 56 4.95 16.52 -24.65
C THR A 56 4.44 17.69 -25.49
N ALA A 57 5.12 18.83 -25.43
CA ALA A 57 5.10 19.76 -26.56
C ALA A 57 5.65 19.02 -27.80
N SER A 58 4.75 18.69 -28.73
CA SER A 58 5.01 18.03 -30.02
C SER A 58 6.37 18.40 -30.63
N PRO A 59 7.29 17.44 -30.89
CA PRO A 59 8.47 17.72 -31.68
C PRO A 59 8.07 17.77 -33.15
N ALA A 60 7.52 18.90 -33.57
CA ALA A 60 7.55 19.29 -34.96
C ALA A 60 9.03 19.41 -35.38
N ALA A 61 9.51 18.40 -36.10
CA ALA A 61 10.66 18.39 -37.00
C ALA A 61 11.96 19.09 -36.51
N ALA A 62 12.89 18.31 -35.96
CA ALA A 62 14.33 18.61 -35.99
C ALA A 62 15.13 17.31 -36.24
N PRO A 63 16.26 17.36 -37.00
CA PRO A 63 16.81 16.18 -37.67
C PRO A 63 17.45 15.18 -36.70
N ARG A 64 17.19 13.88 -36.93
CA ARG A 64 17.93 12.76 -36.33
C ARG A 64 19.41 12.88 -36.66
N ASN A 65 20.19 13.37 -35.69
CA ASN A 65 21.65 13.33 -35.77
C ASN A 65 22.15 12.02 -35.16
N THR A 66 22.44 11.05 -36.03
CA THR A 66 23.13 9.81 -35.71
C THR A 66 24.57 10.10 -35.28
N LYS A 67 24.81 10.31 -33.98
CA LYS A 67 26.18 10.30 -33.43
C LYS A 67 26.30 9.52 -32.14
N LYS A 68 26.93 8.33 -32.30
CA LYS A 68 27.74 7.55 -31.36
C LYS A 68 27.18 7.29 -29.97
N ARG A 69 26.81 6.02 -29.76
CA ARG A 69 27.09 5.26 -28.53
C ARG A 69 28.45 5.67 -27.97
N THR A 70 28.43 6.38 -26.84
CA THR A 70 29.58 6.56 -25.97
C THR A 70 29.10 6.16 -24.59
N SER A 71 29.65 5.06 -24.09
CA SER A 71 29.44 4.51 -22.75
C SER A 71 29.65 5.57 -21.67
N LEU A 72 28.67 5.76 -20.79
CA LEU A 72 28.82 6.60 -19.61
C LEU A 72 29.78 5.94 -18.58
N PRO A 73 30.65 6.73 -17.92
CA PRO A 73 31.70 6.23 -17.04
C PRO A 73 31.16 5.65 -15.72
N THR A 74 31.84 4.61 -15.24
CA THR A 74 31.55 3.74 -14.08
C THR A 74 31.52 4.42 -12.69
N ARG A 75 31.24 5.72 -12.57
CA ARG A 75 31.29 6.44 -11.29
C ARG A 75 30.05 7.30 -11.08
N LEU A 76 28.89 6.68 -10.93
CA LEU A 76 27.72 7.21 -10.18
C LEU A 76 26.81 6.05 -9.69
N ARG A 77 27.42 4.91 -9.33
CA ARG A 77 26.78 3.80 -8.60
C ARG A 77 27.07 3.97 -7.10
N LYS A 78 26.46 4.98 -6.45
CA LYS A 78 26.52 5.09 -4.98
C LYS A 78 25.44 6.04 -4.44
N ALA A 79 24.17 5.70 -4.61
CA ALA A 79 23.07 6.31 -3.84
C ALA A 79 21.76 5.49 -3.88
N TRP A 80 21.82 4.17 -4.09
CA TRP A 80 20.66 3.30 -3.81
C TRP A 80 21.18 2.07 -3.09
N SER A 81 21.10 2.15 -1.76
CA SER A 81 21.55 1.15 -0.80
C SER A 81 20.58 1.17 0.37
N TYR A 82 19.35 0.80 0.04
CA TYR A 82 18.30 0.29 0.91
C TYR A 82 17.54 -0.66 -0.05
N ALA A 83 17.85 -1.94 -0.20
CA ALA A 83 18.35 -2.94 0.74
C ALA A 83 17.46 -3.04 2.00
N ALA A 84 16.16 -3.29 1.79
CA ALA A 84 15.41 -4.15 2.69
C ALA A 84 15.56 -5.58 2.18
N SER A 85 16.70 -6.19 2.47
CA SER A 85 16.84 -7.65 2.41
C SER A 85 16.20 -8.20 3.68
N SER A 86 14.98 -8.71 3.56
CA SER A 86 14.42 -9.64 4.53
C SER A 86 15.19 -10.95 4.39
N ASP A 87 16.29 -11.07 5.14
CA ASP A 87 16.96 -12.34 5.37
C ASP A 87 17.37 -12.39 6.84
N SER A 88 16.50 -12.96 7.66
CA SER A 88 16.78 -13.28 9.06
C SER A 88 16.31 -14.68 9.40
N ARG A 89 16.94 -15.68 8.78
CA ARG A 89 17.00 -17.05 9.33
C ARG A 89 18.35 -17.70 9.03
N HIS A 90 19.23 -17.72 10.04
CA HIS A 90 20.17 -18.83 10.25
C HIS A 90 20.63 -18.87 11.71
N TRP A 91 20.06 -19.81 12.47
CA TRP A 91 20.80 -20.59 13.47
C TRP A 91 22.10 -21.10 12.79
N ILE A 92 23.26 -21.30 13.42
CA ILE A 92 23.56 -22.18 14.56
C ILE A 92 25.00 -21.86 15.09
N PHE A 93 25.23 -22.13 16.40
CA PHE A 93 26.46 -22.61 17.07
C PHE A 93 27.33 -21.63 17.90
N GLY A 94 27.37 -21.89 19.23
CA GLY A 94 28.63 -22.18 19.93
C GLY A 94 29.20 -21.09 20.85
N GLY A 95 29.17 -21.34 22.16
CA GLY A 95 29.67 -20.42 23.19
C GLY A 95 31.18 -20.39 23.45
N THR A 96 31.57 -19.35 24.21
CA THR A 96 32.74 -19.16 25.11
C THR A 96 32.54 -17.74 25.66
N GLY A 97 32.24 -17.46 26.93
CA GLY A 97 33.04 -17.76 28.12
C GLY A 97 33.81 -16.50 28.55
N LEU A 98 33.58 -16.03 29.79
CA LEU A 98 34.42 -15.20 30.71
C LEU A 98 33.48 -14.32 31.56
N ALA A 99 33.06 -14.68 32.78
CA ALA A 99 33.81 -14.82 34.05
C ALA A 99 34.39 -13.51 34.62
N ALA A 100 33.68 -12.91 35.58
CA ALA A 100 34.16 -12.18 36.78
C ALA A 100 32.91 -11.64 37.50
N GLY A 101 32.51 -11.97 38.74
CA GLY A 101 33.27 -12.45 39.89
C GLY A 101 33.56 -11.29 40.83
N LEU A 102 32.59 -10.84 41.65
CA LEU A 102 32.90 -10.06 42.86
C LEU A 102 31.83 -10.23 43.94
N LEU A 103 32.28 -10.86 45.03
CA LEU A 103 31.63 -11.11 46.31
C LEU A 103 31.58 -9.82 47.13
N LEU A 104 30.49 -9.61 47.88
CA LEU A 104 30.52 -8.87 49.15
C LEU A 104 29.34 -9.33 50.02
N GLY A 105 29.56 -10.42 50.75
CA GLY A 105 28.72 -10.84 51.87
C GLY A 105 29.19 -10.16 53.15
N VAL A 106 28.29 -9.46 53.84
CA VAL A 106 28.49 -9.02 55.22
C VAL A 106 27.70 -9.97 56.12
N VAL A 107 28.42 -10.69 56.96
CA VAL A 107 27.90 -11.58 58.01
C VAL A 107 27.87 -10.79 59.32
N VAL A 108 26.72 -10.74 59.99
CA VAL A 108 26.59 -10.49 61.43
C VAL A 108 25.60 -11.51 61.99
N GLY A 109 26.09 -12.45 62.82
CA GLY A 109 25.27 -13.34 63.67
C GLY A 109 24.74 -12.58 64.89
N ALA A 110 23.93 -13.12 65.81
CA ALA A 110 23.51 -14.48 66.14
C ALA A 110 22.31 -14.36 67.11
N VAL A 111 21.42 -15.37 67.19
CA VAL A 111 20.79 -15.82 68.45
C VAL A 111 20.29 -17.28 68.29
N ALA A 112 20.42 -18.05 69.37
CA ALA A 112 20.24 -19.49 69.46
C ALA A 112 18.81 -19.90 69.85
N SER A 113 18.32 -21.05 69.34
CA SER A 113 17.71 -22.19 70.07
C SER A 113 16.98 -23.17 69.13
N SER A 114 17.09 -24.48 69.42
CA SER A 114 16.59 -25.66 68.68
C SER A 114 15.15 -26.07 69.13
N PRO A 115 14.60 -27.24 68.74
CA PRO A 115 14.17 -27.75 67.43
C PRO A 115 12.65 -28.07 67.38
N THR A 116 12.00 -28.11 66.20
CA THR A 116 10.68 -28.80 66.06
C THR A 116 10.52 -29.39 64.65
N THR A 117 9.91 -30.57 64.62
CA THR A 117 9.73 -31.58 63.58
C THR A 117 8.84 -31.15 62.39
N PRO A 118 8.74 -31.97 61.31
CA PRO A 118 8.61 -31.52 59.93
C PRO A 118 7.15 -31.28 59.52
N SER A 119 6.94 -30.42 58.52
CA SER A 119 5.70 -30.40 57.75
C SER A 119 5.97 -30.06 56.30
N ALA A 120 5.19 -30.75 55.46
CA ALA A 120 5.31 -30.86 54.02
C ALA A 120 5.23 -29.52 53.28
N ALA A 121 6.03 -29.38 52.23
CA ALA A 121 5.62 -28.89 50.92
C ALA A 121 6.86 -28.84 50.02
N GLY A 122 7.10 -29.92 49.28
CA GLY A 122 7.91 -29.86 48.07
C GLY A 122 7.12 -29.05 47.03
N SER A 123 7.40 -27.76 46.95
CA SER A 123 7.14 -26.92 45.78
C SER A 123 8.50 -26.34 45.44
N SER A 124 9.15 -26.75 44.36
CA SER A 124 8.73 -26.37 43.02
C SER A 124 9.24 -27.42 42.04
N THR A 125 8.36 -28.22 41.44
CA THR A 125 8.58 -28.51 40.02
C THR A 125 8.48 -27.15 39.35
N ALA A 126 9.59 -26.65 38.83
CA ALA A 126 9.57 -25.59 37.85
C ALA A 126 8.55 -26.04 36.79
N VAL A 127 7.38 -25.41 36.80
CA VAL A 127 6.57 -25.36 35.61
C VAL A 127 7.43 -24.58 34.63
N ASP A 128 8.08 -25.32 33.75
CA ASP A 128 8.53 -24.81 32.47
C ASP A 128 7.26 -24.34 31.76
N SER A 129 6.82 -23.14 32.12
CA SER A 129 5.90 -22.36 31.32
C SER A 129 6.76 -21.74 30.23
N SER A 130 7.28 -22.58 29.35
CA SER A 130 7.17 -22.27 27.95
C SER A 130 5.67 -22.27 27.66
N THR A 131 5.01 -21.16 27.99
CA THR A 131 4.13 -20.59 26.98
C THR A 131 5.06 -20.48 25.78
N ALA A 132 5.00 -21.46 24.89
CA ALA A 132 5.13 -21.16 23.50
C ALA A 132 4.23 -19.94 23.35
N ASP A 133 4.85 -18.77 23.23
CA ASP A 133 4.24 -17.66 22.52
C ASP A 133 3.85 -18.32 21.20
N VAL A 134 2.58 -18.76 21.14
CA VAL A 134 1.92 -18.99 19.88
C VAL A 134 1.95 -17.61 19.26
N ASP A 135 2.99 -17.38 18.48
CA ASP A 135 3.00 -16.44 17.38
C ASP A 135 1.80 -16.86 16.54
N PHE A 136 0.62 -16.34 16.91
CA PHE A 136 -0.47 -16.15 15.99
C PHE A 136 0.08 -15.15 14.99
N GLY A 137 0.92 -15.67 14.10
CA GLY A 137 1.81 -14.89 13.26
C GLY A 137 0.97 -13.85 12.56
N SER A 138 1.45 -12.60 12.62
CA SER A 138 0.90 -11.50 11.86
C SER A 138 0.61 -12.00 10.44
N THR A 139 -0.66 -12.05 10.09
CA THR A 139 -1.11 -12.45 8.75
C THR A 139 -0.63 -11.43 7.73
N ASP A 140 -0.58 -11.80 6.46
CA ASP A 140 -0.20 -10.86 5.40
C ASP A 140 -1.16 -9.66 5.36
N ILE A 141 -2.45 -9.88 5.64
CA ILE A 141 -3.48 -8.83 5.73
C ILE A 141 -3.24 -7.90 6.92
N GLU A 142 -3.07 -8.43 8.13
CA GLU A 142 -2.80 -7.61 9.32
C GLU A 142 -1.50 -6.82 9.14
N THR A 143 -0.44 -7.46 8.65
CA THR A 143 0.85 -6.83 8.37
C THR A 143 0.71 -5.70 7.36
N ALA A 144 -0.01 -5.91 6.26
CA ALA A 144 -0.23 -4.87 5.25
C ALA A 144 -1.00 -3.65 5.81
N VAL A 145 -1.99 -3.88 6.67
CA VAL A 145 -2.75 -2.80 7.33
C VAL A 145 -1.88 -2.03 8.33
N GLU A 146 -1.06 -2.73 9.12
CA GLU A 146 -0.12 -2.14 10.06
C GLU A 146 0.98 -1.32 9.36
N ASP A 147 1.56 -1.86 8.29
CA ASP A 147 2.59 -1.19 7.48
C ASP A 147 2.05 0.09 6.82
N CYS A 148 0.78 0.09 6.45
CA CYS A 148 0.07 1.27 5.96
C CYS A 148 -0.35 2.25 7.07
N GLY A 149 -0.24 1.88 8.35
CA GLY A 149 -0.62 2.70 9.50
C GLY A 149 -2.13 2.87 9.68
N LEU A 150 -2.92 1.85 9.34
CA LEU A 150 -4.38 1.93 9.20
C LEU A 150 -5.18 1.24 10.33
N THR A 151 -4.54 0.88 11.44
CA THR A 151 -5.14 0.10 12.55
C THR A 151 -6.35 0.75 13.21
N ASP A 152 -6.48 2.07 13.15
CA ASP A 152 -7.54 2.85 13.81
C ASP A 152 -8.20 3.86 12.85
N VAL A 153 -8.25 3.52 11.56
CA VAL A 153 -8.81 4.38 10.51
C VAL A 153 -10.28 4.06 10.26
N ALA A 154 -11.11 5.10 10.15
CA ALA A 154 -12.52 4.95 9.85
C ALA A 154 -12.73 4.28 8.48
N GLY A 155 -13.57 3.25 8.44
CA GLY A 155 -13.85 2.49 7.22
C GLY A 155 -12.83 1.41 6.90
N ILE A 156 -11.84 1.14 7.76
CA ILE A 156 -10.95 -0.03 7.62
C ILE A 156 -11.07 -0.85 8.90
N SER A 157 -11.33 -2.15 8.75
CA SER A 157 -11.38 -3.07 9.87
C SER A 157 -10.79 -4.42 9.48
N VAL A 158 -9.81 -4.87 10.24
CA VAL A 158 -9.28 -6.23 10.16
C VAL A 158 -10.21 -7.16 10.93
N GLY A 159 -10.59 -8.27 10.29
CA GLY A 159 -11.45 -9.31 10.83
C GLY A 159 -10.72 -10.65 10.88
N ASP A 160 -11.43 -11.69 11.34
CA ASP A 160 -11.01 -13.09 11.28
C ASP A 160 -9.58 -13.34 11.80
N GLU A 161 -9.26 -12.76 12.96
CA GLU A 161 -7.94 -12.91 13.60
C GLU A 161 -6.78 -12.53 12.65
N GLY A 162 -6.98 -11.50 11.82
CA GLY A 162 -6.02 -11.03 10.82
C GLY A 162 -6.34 -11.47 9.39
N HIS A 163 -7.13 -12.52 9.19
CA HIS A 163 -7.27 -13.20 7.88
C HIS A 163 -8.27 -12.52 6.93
N SER A 164 -8.90 -11.42 7.35
CA SER A 164 -9.74 -10.61 6.48
C SER A 164 -9.57 -9.12 6.75
N VAL A 165 -9.80 -8.31 5.72
CA VAL A 165 -9.92 -6.86 5.87
C VAL A 165 -11.12 -6.36 5.10
N THR A 166 -11.92 -5.55 5.78
CA THR A 166 -13.04 -4.82 5.20
C THR A 166 -12.66 -3.35 5.06
N ILE A 167 -12.85 -2.81 3.86
CA ILE A 167 -12.51 -1.44 3.49
C ILE A 167 -13.74 -0.78 2.85
N GLN A 168 -14.29 0.24 3.50
CA GLN A 168 -15.27 1.16 2.92
C GLN A 168 -14.59 2.49 2.62
N THR A 169 -14.73 2.95 1.39
CA THR A 169 -14.26 4.28 0.99
C THR A 169 -15.36 5.33 1.09
N THR A 170 -14.98 6.60 1.09
CA THR A 170 -15.94 7.72 1.12
C THR A 170 -16.79 7.80 -0.16
N GLY A 171 -18.05 8.19 -0.03
CA GLY A 171 -18.97 8.50 -1.15
C GLY A 171 -19.49 9.94 -1.13
N ASP A 172 -20.39 10.27 -2.06
CA ASP A 172 -20.94 11.62 -2.25
C ASP A 172 -21.84 12.07 -1.09
N GLU A 173 -22.57 11.14 -0.47
CA GLU A 173 -23.45 11.43 0.69
C GLU A 173 -22.86 10.89 2.00
N ASN A 174 -22.15 9.78 1.95
CA ASN A 174 -21.51 9.20 3.12
C ASN A 174 -20.04 9.61 3.23
N SER A 175 -19.75 10.56 4.11
CA SER A 175 -18.38 10.99 4.40
C SER A 175 -17.61 10.03 5.32
N TYR A 176 -18.25 8.95 5.81
CA TYR A 176 -17.60 7.94 6.63
C TYR A 176 -16.98 6.86 5.76
N GLY A 177 -15.65 6.80 5.73
CA GLY A 177 -14.89 5.78 5.01
C GLY A 177 -13.43 6.19 4.82
N ALA A 178 -12.60 5.22 4.46
CA ALA A 178 -11.23 5.38 4.07
C ALA A 178 -11.11 6.26 2.82
N VAL A 179 -10.00 6.98 2.69
CA VAL A 179 -9.67 7.59 1.39
C VAL A 179 -9.12 6.53 0.45
N VAL A 180 -9.31 6.72 -0.86
CA VAL A 180 -8.87 5.77 -1.90
C VAL A 180 -7.38 5.42 -1.77
N PHE A 181 -6.53 6.35 -1.32
CA PHE A 181 -5.10 6.10 -1.12
C PHE A 181 -4.81 5.08 -0.01
N GLU A 182 -5.62 5.00 1.05
CA GLU A 182 -5.45 4.03 2.14
C GLU A 182 -5.79 2.63 1.64
N MET A 183 -6.88 2.49 0.91
CA MET A 183 -7.24 1.24 0.21
C MET A 183 -6.13 0.77 -0.74
N VAL A 184 -5.59 1.69 -1.55
CA VAL A 184 -4.51 1.38 -2.51
C VAL A 184 -3.20 1.02 -1.81
N CYS A 185 -2.96 1.51 -0.60
CA CYS A 185 -1.82 1.08 0.20
C CYS A 185 -1.95 -0.40 0.58
N VAL A 186 -3.09 -0.82 1.13
CA VAL A 186 -3.34 -2.22 1.51
C VAL A 186 -3.27 -3.14 0.29
N LEU A 187 -3.93 -2.78 -0.81
CA LEU A 187 -3.89 -3.56 -2.06
C LEU A 187 -2.47 -3.73 -2.61
N GLN A 188 -1.61 -2.72 -2.49
CA GLN A 188 -0.20 -2.84 -2.88
C GLN A 188 0.62 -3.67 -1.89
N GLY A 189 0.36 -3.54 -0.58
CA GLY A 189 0.99 -4.39 0.44
C GLY A 189 0.68 -5.87 0.23
N LEU A 190 -0.53 -6.18 -0.24
CA LEU A 190 -0.99 -7.52 -0.59
C LEU A 190 -0.69 -7.93 -2.05
N GLU A 191 0.11 -7.12 -2.76
CA GLU A 191 0.54 -7.40 -4.13
C GLU A 191 -0.62 -7.69 -5.11
N ALA A 192 -1.73 -6.96 -4.98
CA ALA A 192 -2.89 -7.09 -5.86
C ALA A 192 -2.51 -6.89 -7.33
N SER A 193 -2.98 -7.80 -8.18
CA SER A 193 -2.70 -7.73 -9.62
C SER A 193 -3.32 -6.48 -10.25
N ASP A 194 -2.62 -5.86 -11.21
CA ASP A 194 -3.12 -4.69 -11.97
C ASP A 194 -4.51 -4.93 -12.60
N SER A 195 -4.80 -6.17 -13.01
CA SER A 195 -6.11 -6.53 -13.57
C SER A 195 -7.24 -6.53 -12.54
N VAL A 196 -6.94 -6.78 -11.26
CA VAL A 196 -7.91 -6.69 -10.15
C VAL A 196 -8.16 -5.23 -9.82
N ILE A 197 -7.09 -4.44 -9.67
CA ILE A 197 -7.17 -3.00 -9.41
C ILE A 197 -7.95 -2.30 -10.54
N SER A 198 -7.62 -2.59 -11.81
CA SER A 198 -8.31 -2.02 -12.97
C SER A 198 -9.80 -2.40 -13.01
N ARG A 199 -10.16 -3.61 -12.57
CA ARG A 199 -11.57 -4.01 -12.46
C ARG A 199 -12.27 -3.23 -11.34
N MET A 200 -11.64 -3.04 -10.18
CA MET A 200 -12.18 -2.21 -9.10
C MET A 200 -12.44 -0.78 -9.58
N ASP A 201 -11.47 -0.15 -10.26
CA ASP A 201 -11.58 1.23 -10.78
C ASP A 201 -12.72 1.40 -11.80
N ASN A 202 -13.01 0.36 -12.59
CA ASN A 202 -14.05 0.39 -13.61
C ASN A 202 -15.41 -0.13 -13.12
N THR A 203 -15.53 -0.49 -11.83
CA THR A 203 -16.78 -1.02 -11.27
C THR A 203 -17.79 0.10 -11.07
N ARG A 204 -19.01 -0.09 -11.58
CA ARG A 204 -20.11 0.87 -11.46
C ARG A 204 -21.22 0.32 -10.57
N ALA A 205 -22.09 1.21 -10.10
CA ALA A 205 -23.17 0.84 -9.19
C ALA A 205 -24.14 -0.22 -9.74
N LEU A 206 -24.29 -0.28 -11.07
CA LEU A 206 -25.17 -1.24 -11.74
C LEU A 206 -24.53 -2.60 -11.96
N ASP A 207 -23.22 -2.74 -11.75
CA ASP A 207 -22.51 -3.99 -11.99
C ASP A 207 -22.71 -5.00 -10.83
N GLY A 208 -23.25 -4.54 -9.70
CA GLY A 208 -23.47 -5.37 -8.51
C GLY A 208 -22.15 -5.73 -7.82
N ARG A 209 -22.15 -6.81 -7.04
CA ARG A 209 -20.95 -7.27 -6.33
C ARG A 209 -20.03 -8.03 -7.29
N GLN A 210 -18.81 -7.53 -7.44
CA GLN A 210 -17.73 -8.10 -8.23
C GLN A 210 -16.79 -8.90 -7.35
N THR A 211 -16.00 -9.79 -7.96
CA THR A 211 -14.95 -10.56 -7.28
C THR A 211 -13.66 -10.63 -8.09
N GLY A 212 -12.56 -10.92 -7.41
CA GLY A 212 -11.24 -11.05 -8.02
C GLY A 212 -10.28 -11.79 -7.09
N THR A 213 -9.40 -12.60 -7.67
CA THR A 213 -8.41 -13.37 -6.94
C THR A 213 -7.01 -13.04 -7.43
N TRP A 214 -6.04 -13.09 -6.53
CA TRP A 214 -4.61 -12.97 -6.81
C TRP A 214 -3.83 -13.60 -5.65
N GLY A 215 -2.69 -14.23 -5.94
CA GLY A 215 -1.93 -14.95 -4.91
C GLY A 215 -2.84 -15.90 -4.13
N ASP A 216 -2.80 -15.77 -2.80
CA ASP A 216 -3.61 -16.52 -1.85
C ASP A 216 -4.81 -15.71 -1.32
N PHE A 217 -5.20 -14.64 -2.03
CA PHE A 217 -6.30 -13.75 -1.64
C PHE A 217 -7.49 -13.81 -2.60
N GLU A 218 -8.69 -13.74 -2.03
CA GLU A 218 -9.92 -13.42 -2.74
C GLU A 218 -10.46 -12.07 -2.25
N ALA A 219 -10.92 -11.24 -3.18
CA ALA A 219 -11.65 -10.02 -2.87
C ALA A 219 -13.04 -10.01 -3.45
N SER A 220 -13.95 -9.39 -2.72
CA SER A 220 -15.33 -9.14 -3.11
C SER A 220 -15.70 -7.68 -2.86
N TRP A 221 -16.04 -6.94 -3.93
CA TRP A 221 -16.33 -5.52 -3.82
C TRP A 221 -17.60 -5.09 -4.54
N GLY A 222 -18.20 -3.99 -4.09
CA GLY A 222 -19.25 -3.26 -4.79
C GLY A 222 -19.01 -1.77 -4.71
N TYR A 223 -19.67 -1.01 -5.57
CA TYR A 223 -19.57 0.45 -5.60
C TYR A 223 -20.96 1.08 -5.60
N HIS A 224 -21.11 2.19 -4.90
CA HIS A 224 -22.26 3.08 -5.01
C HIS A 224 -21.77 4.54 -4.94
N PRO A 225 -22.27 5.48 -5.76
CA PRO A 225 -21.81 6.87 -5.70
C PRO A 225 -22.01 7.50 -4.32
N ASP A 226 -23.12 7.18 -3.63
CA ASP A 226 -23.44 7.80 -2.35
C ASP A 226 -22.62 7.22 -1.19
N ASP A 227 -22.28 5.92 -1.25
CA ASP A 227 -21.64 5.17 -0.16
C ASP A 227 -20.16 4.84 -0.40
N GLY A 228 -19.66 5.08 -1.60
CA GLY A 228 -18.31 4.71 -2.02
C GLY A 228 -18.17 3.23 -2.42
N LEU A 229 -16.91 2.79 -2.50
CA LEU A 229 -16.53 1.39 -2.72
C LEU A 229 -16.51 0.62 -1.39
N ASN A 230 -17.16 -0.54 -1.36
CA ASN A 230 -17.16 -1.48 -0.26
C ASN A 230 -16.41 -2.75 -0.68
N LEU A 231 -15.23 -2.97 -0.12
CA LEU A 231 -14.30 -4.06 -0.42
C LEU A 231 -14.13 -4.96 0.81
N VAL A 232 -14.11 -6.27 0.57
CA VAL A 232 -13.68 -7.28 1.53
C VAL A 232 -12.59 -8.10 0.86
N ILE A 233 -11.47 -8.34 1.56
CA ILE A 233 -10.37 -9.22 1.14
C ILE A 233 -10.21 -10.29 2.21
N GLU A 234 -10.06 -11.53 1.77
CA GLU A 234 -9.92 -12.72 2.62
C GLU A 234 -8.75 -13.56 2.10
N GLU A 235 -8.03 -14.21 3.02
CA GLU A 235 -7.01 -15.21 2.71
C GLU A 235 -7.66 -16.59 2.49
N MET A 236 -7.21 -17.35 1.47
CA MET A 236 -7.83 -18.62 1.00
C MET A 236 -7.19 -19.89 1.55
#